data_AF-A0A2S7VW97-F1
#
_entry.id   AF-A0A2S7VW97-F1
#
_cell.length_a   1.000
_cell.length_b   1.000
_cell.length_c   1.000
_cell.angle_alpha   90.00
_cell.angle_beta   90.00
_cell.angle_gamma   90.00
#
_symmetry.space_group_name_H-M   'P 1'
#
loop_
_entity.id
_entity.type
_entity.pdbx_description
1 polymer ?
#
loop_
_entity_poly.entity_id
_entity_poly.type
_entity_poly.pdbx_seq_one_letter_code
_entity_poly.pdbx_strand_id
1 'polypeptide(L)'
;MKYFPLFFYFCLYFLLIGCTTSRHQQLSELGFTRPYLDGYQDGCHSRKLDEMMYKKGFRRDPERMAKQGKYSHGWQDGFEHCYNDARDDYY
;
A
#
# COMPACT_ATOMS: atom_id res chain seq x y z
N MET A 1 -34.96 -40.12 4.37
CA MET A 1 -35.13 -38.94 3.47
C MET A 1 -35.15 -37.58 4.19
N LYS A 2 -35.03 -37.49 5.54
CA LYS A 2 -35.05 -36.20 6.27
C LYS A 2 -33.72 -35.40 6.22
N TYR A 3 -32.61 -36.04 5.86
CA TYR A 3 -31.28 -35.43 5.83
C TYR A 3 -30.93 -34.74 4.50
N PHE A 4 -31.71 -34.98 3.45
CA PHE A 4 -31.52 -34.37 2.14
C PHE A 4 -31.59 -32.84 2.13
N PRO A 5 -32.58 -32.18 2.78
CA PRO A 5 -32.59 -30.72 2.86
C PRO A 5 -31.42 -30.17 3.68
N LEU A 6 -31.04 -30.85 4.77
CA LEU A 6 -29.89 -30.48 5.61
C LEU A 6 -28.58 -30.47 4.82
N PHE A 7 -28.36 -31.47 3.97
CA PHE A 7 -27.18 -31.56 3.11
C PHE A 7 -27.18 -30.45 2.05
N PHE A 8 -28.34 -30.13 1.47
CA PHE A 8 -28.47 -29.05 0.51
C PHE A 8 -28.15 -27.68 1.13
N TYR A 9 -28.69 -27.38 2.32
CA TYR A 9 -28.36 -26.13 3.03
C TYR A 9 -26.88 -26.06 3.44
N PHE A 10 -26.27 -27.19 3.80
CA PHE A 10 -24.85 -27.26 4.12
C PHE A 10 -23.99 -26.95 2.88
N CYS A 11 -24.26 -27.58 1.74
CA CYS A 11 -23.59 -27.25 0.48
C CYS A 11 -23.79 -25.78 0.08
N LEU A 12 -25.00 -25.24 0.25
CA LEU A 12 -25.29 -23.83 -0.03
C LEU A 12 -24.48 -22.89 0.88
N TYR A 13 -24.32 -23.25 2.15
CA TYR A 13 -23.50 -22.49 3.10
C TYR A 13 -22.04 -22.46 2.68
N PHE A 14 -21.48 -23.60 2.25
CA PHE A 14 -20.10 -23.69 1.76
C PHE A 14 -19.85 -22.87 0.48
N LEU A 15 -20.84 -22.72 -0.39
CA LEU A 15 -20.74 -21.88 -1.59
C LEU A 15 -20.71 -20.37 -1.26
N LEU A 16 -21.22 -19.96 -0.10
CA LEU A 16 -21.21 -18.56 0.35
C LEU A 16 -19.92 -18.16 1.08
N ILE A 17 -19.11 -19.14 1.51
CA ILE A 17 -17.79 -18.91 2.12
C ILE A 17 -16.77 -18.70 0.99
N GLY A 18 -16.86 -17.55 0.31
CA GLY A 18 -15.83 -17.14 -0.65
C GLY A 18 -14.45 -17.08 0.03
N CYS A 19 -13.38 -17.31 -0.74
CA CYS A 19 -12.01 -17.24 -0.22
C CYS A 19 -11.68 -15.78 0.15
N THR A 20 -11.85 -15.38 1.41
CA THR A 20 -11.66 -14.01 1.88
C THR A 20 -10.19 -13.73 2.23
N THR A 21 -9.30 -13.69 1.24
CA THR A 21 -8.00 -13.04 1.45
C THR A 21 -8.15 -11.57 1.09
N SER A 22 -7.92 -10.67 2.05
CA SER A 22 -8.03 -9.25 1.74
C SER A 22 -6.85 -8.84 0.86
N ARG A 23 -7.08 -7.93 -0.11
CA ARG A 23 -6.01 -7.34 -0.92
C ARG A 23 -4.87 -6.79 -0.05
N HIS A 24 -5.22 -6.21 1.11
CA HIS A 24 -4.24 -5.68 2.05
C HIS A 24 -3.34 -6.78 2.62
N GLN A 25 -3.93 -7.92 2.98
CA GLN A 25 -3.19 -9.07 3.50
C GLN A 25 -2.23 -9.64 2.43
N GLN A 26 -2.71 -9.83 1.20
CA GLN A 26 -1.87 -10.29 0.09
C GLN A 26 -0.68 -9.35 -0.17
N LEU A 27 -0.93 -8.04 -0.17
CA LEU A 27 0.13 -7.03 -0.34
C LEU A 27 1.13 -7.05 0.82
N SER A 28 0.64 -7.23 2.05
CA SER A 28 1.51 -7.35 3.22
C SER A 28 2.40 -8.59 3.15
N GLU A 29 1.87 -9.74 2.70
CA GLU A 29 2.62 -10.99 2.51
C GLU A 29 3.71 -10.84 1.44
N LEU A 30 3.45 -10.04 0.40
CA LEU A 30 4.43 -9.68 -0.63
C LEU A 30 5.47 -8.63 -0.18
N GLY A 31 5.37 -8.12 1.06
CA GLY A 31 6.31 -7.16 1.62
C GLY A 31 5.94 -5.69 1.39
N PHE A 32 4.81 -5.40 0.74
CA PHE A 32 4.20 -4.06 0.63
C PHE A 32 3.50 -3.69 1.96
N THR A 33 4.28 -3.72 3.02
CA THR A 33 3.85 -3.37 4.38
C THR A 33 3.46 -1.89 4.47
N ARG A 34 2.70 -1.50 5.50
CA ARG A 34 2.29 -0.10 5.67
C ARG A 34 3.48 0.87 5.57
N PRO A 35 4.60 0.66 6.31
CA PRO A 35 5.76 1.54 6.22
C PRO A 35 6.30 1.71 4.79
N TYR A 36 6.37 0.63 4.02
CA TYR A 36 6.80 0.69 2.61
C TYR A 36 5.86 1.55 1.78
N LEU A 37 4.56 1.29 1.85
CA LEU A 37 3.56 2.01 1.06
C LEU A 37 3.55 3.50 1.36
N ASP A 38 3.75 3.87 2.62
CA ASP A 38 3.70 5.28 2.98
C ASP A 38 5.03 6.02 2.82
N GLY A 39 6.16 5.29 2.83
CA GLY A 39 7.41 5.77 2.23
C GLY A 39 7.26 6.05 0.73
N TYR A 40 6.70 5.10 -0.02
CA TYR A 40 6.48 5.24 -1.47
C TYR A 40 5.65 6.47 -1.84
N GLN A 41 4.52 6.67 -1.13
CA GLN A 41 3.69 7.86 -1.33
C GLN A 41 4.46 9.15 -1.03
N ASP A 42 5.18 9.20 0.09
CA ASP A 42 5.98 10.35 0.48
C ASP A 42 7.12 10.65 -0.52
N GLY A 43 7.77 9.62 -1.06
CA GLY A 43 8.80 9.72 -2.10
C GLY A 43 8.26 10.37 -3.38
N CYS A 44 7.12 9.89 -3.90
CA CYS A 44 6.48 10.47 -5.09
C CYS A 44 6.08 11.94 -4.90
N HIS A 45 5.64 12.33 -3.71
CA HIS A 45 5.23 13.71 -3.43
C HIS A 45 6.38 14.63 -3.01
N SER A 46 7.60 14.12 -2.87
CA SER A 46 8.77 14.92 -2.51
C SER A 46 9.25 15.88 -3.61
N ARG A 47 8.72 15.77 -4.85
CA ARG A 47 8.97 16.70 -5.97
C ARG A 47 8.37 18.09 -5.78
N LYS A 48 7.26 18.22 -5.03
CA LYS A 48 6.56 19.51 -4.93
C LYS A 48 7.41 20.50 -4.12
N LEU A 49 8.09 21.41 -4.83
CA LEU A 49 8.59 22.70 -4.34
C LEU A 49 7.42 23.61 -3.92
N ASP A 50 6.47 23.07 -3.19
CA ASP A 50 5.37 23.85 -2.67
C ASP A 50 5.84 24.35 -1.30
N GLU A 51 5.67 25.64 -1.05
CA GLU A 51 6.01 26.40 0.17
C GLU A 51 5.44 25.79 1.48
N MET A 52 4.80 24.62 1.39
CA MET A 52 4.17 23.83 2.43
C MET A 52 5.02 22.71 3.03
N MET A 53 6.28 22.50 2.65
CA MET A 53 7.16 21.51 3.33
C MET A 53 7.17 21.68 4.85
N TYR A 54 7.02 22.92 5.34
CA TYR A 54 6.89 23.22 6.77
C TYR A 54 5.46 23.03 7.33
N LYS A 55 4.41 23.16 6.51
CA LYS A 55 2.99 23.10 6.94
C LYS A 55 2.38 21.69 6.93
N LYS A 56 2.88 20.75 6.12
CA LYS A 56 2.28 19.41 5.94
C LYS A 56 3.18 18.24 6.39
N GLY A 57 4.27 18.54 7.08
CA GLY A 57 5.25 17.55 7.54
C GLY A 57 6.32 17.26 6.47
N PHE A 58 7.53 16.96 6.95
CA PHE A 58 8.66 16.61 6.10
C PHE A 58 8.33 15.32 5.33
N ARG A 59 8.20 15.42 4.00
CA ARG A 59 7.95 14.28 3.10
C ARG A 59 9.13 13.32 2.98
N ARG A 60 10.27 13.70 3.54
CA ARG A 60 11.41 12.80 3.78
C ARG A 60 11.70 12.89 5.27
N ASP A 61 11.29 11.87 6.02
CA ASP A 61 11.49 11.79 7.48
C ASP A 61 12.77 10.98 7.79
N PRO A 62 13.90 11.63 8.12
CA PRO A 62 15.16 10.93 8.35
C PRO A 62 15.13 10.05 9.59
N GLU A 63 14.41 10.47 10.64
CA GLU A 63 14.28 9.67 11.86
C GLU A 63 13.52 8.38 11.59
N ARG A 64 12.43 8.48 10.83
CA ARG A 64 11.64 7.30 10.43
C ARG A 64 12.39 6.42 9.45
N MET A 65 13.16 6.99 8.51
CA MET A 65 14.04 6.21 7.64
C MET A 65 15.05 5.39 8.45
N ALA A 66 15.66 5.99 9.47
CA ALA A 66 16.61 5.31 10.36
C ALA A 66 15.96 4.20 11.18
N LYS A 67 14.72 4.40 11.64
CA LYS A 67 13.98 3.43 12.47
C LYS A 67 13.24 2.36 11.67
N GLN A 68 12.82 2.65 10.44
CA GLN A 68 11.95 1.81 9.61
C GLN A 68 12.55 1.66 8.21
N GLY A 69 13.43 0.66 8.02
CA GLY A 69 14.08 0.43 6.73
C GLY A 69 13.10 0.25 5.56
N LYS A 70 11.93 -0.36 5.78
CA LYS A 70 10.87 -0.48 4.75
C LYS A 70 10.32 0.88 4.30
N TYR A 71 10.19 1.85 5.21
CA TYR A 71 9.83 3.23 4.84
C TYR A 71 10.92 3.86 3.99
N SER A 72 12.20 3.69 4.37
CA SER A 72 13.32 4.21 3.59
C SER A 72 13.38 3.66 2.17
N HIS A 73 13.23 2.34 2.00
CA HIS A 73 13.22 1.72 0.67
C HIS A 73 12.02 2.19 -0.15
N GLY A 74 10.81 2.18 0.43
CA GLY A 74 9.61 2.65 -0.24
C GLY A 74 9.76 4.10 -0.70
N TRP A 75 10.32 4.98 0.14
CA TRP A 75 10.60 6.37 -0.22
C TRP A 75 11.53 6.49 -1.41
N GLN A 76 12.64 5.74 -1.44
CA GLN A 76 13.57 5.75 -2.56
C GLN A 76 12.89 5.26 -3.85
N ASP A 77 12.19 4.13 -3.78
CA ASP A 77 11.50 3.54 -4.94
C ASP A 77 10.41 4.48 -5.49
N GLY A 78 9.62 5.09 -4.61
CA GLY A 78 8.59 6.06 -4.99
C GLY A 78 9.19 7.34 -5.57
N PHE A 79 10.28 7.84 -4.97
CA PHE A 79 11.02 8.99 -5.50
C PHE A 79 11.53 8.67 -6.90
N GLU A 80 12.29 7.59 -7.09
CA GLU A 80 12.82 7.20 -8.40
C GLU A 80 11.74 6.95 -9.44
N HIS A 81 10.66 6.24 -9.08
CA HIS A 81 9.54 5.99 -10.00
C HIS A 81 8.92 7.29 -10.50
N CYS A 82 8.60 8.21 -9.59
CA CYS A 82 7.94 9.48 -9.92
C CYS A 82 8.91 10.57 -10.42
N TYR A 83 10.22 10.38 -10.23
CA TYR A 83 11.29 11.26 -10.71
C TYR A 83 11.79 10.85 -12.10
N ASN A 84 11.81 9.55 -12.42
CA ASN A 84 12.18 9.04 -13.74
C ASN A 84 11.09 9.24 -14.81
N ASP A 85 9.89 9.66 -14.41
CA ASP A 85 8.93 10.21 -15.37
C ASP A 85 9.41 11.62 -15.77
N ALA A 86 10.28 11.65 -16.79
CA ALA A 86 10.80 12.84 -17.46
C ALA A 86 9.70 13.65 -18.19
N ARG A 87 8.42 13.35 -17.93
CA ARG A 87 7.30 14.22 -18.28
C ARG A 87 7.27 15.44 -17.37
N ASP A 88 8.27 16.29 -17.55
CA ASP A 88 8.21 17.71 -17.23
C ASP A 88 7.32 18.45 -18.26
N ASP A 89 6.15 17.87 -18.59
CA ASP A 89 5.18 18.44 -19.53
C ASP A 89 4.25 19.47 -18.84
N TYR A 90 4.67 20.04 -17.72
CA TYR A 90 3.95 21.16 -17.10
C TYR A 90 4.38 22.46 -17.80
N TYR A 91 3.80 22.69 -18.98
CA TYR A 91 3.60 24.02 -19.54
C TYR A 91 2.24 24.57 -19.10
#